data_AF-A0A7S2IG73-F1
#
_entry.id   AF-A0A7S2IG73-F1
#
_cell.length_a   1.000
_cell.length_b   1.000
_cell.length_c   1.000
_cell.angle_alpha   90.00
_cell.angle_beta   90.00
_cell.angle_gamma   90.00
#
_symmetry.space_group_name_H-M   'P 1'
#
loop_
_entity.id
_entity.type
_entity.pdbx_description
1 polymer ?
#
loop_
_entity_poly.entity_id
_entity_poly.type
_entity_poly.pdbx_seq_one_letter_code
_entity_poly.pdbx_strand_id
1 'polypeptide(L)'
;KVAAEYQDAAVALLTGYAGHPDLPPHEVIGRFPEAWPLSSVASYLKKCARFHLHERRASMLEESLSSMAYLKTFGAWAKERERKVTISADRACPTCNRRFV
;
A
#
# COMPACT_ATOMS: atom_id res chain seq x y z
N LYS A 1 3.61 11.16 43.83
CA LYS A 1 3.40 9.71 44.03
C LYS A 1 2.16 9.25 43.24
N VAL A 2 0.97 9.75 43.59
CA VAL A 2 -0.29 9.49 42.88
C VAL A 2 -0.24 9.73 41.35
N ALA A 3 0.32 10.85 40.89
CA ALA A 3 0.40 11.16 39.45
C ALA A 3 1.29 10.20 38.64
N ALA A 4 2.35 9.66 39.24
CA ALA A 4 3.24 8.70 38.59
C ALA A 4 2.59 7.31 38.51
N GLU A 5 1.85 6.91 39.55
CA GLU A 5 1.08 5.66 39.56
C GLU A 5 -0.03 5.67 38.49
N TYR A 6 -0.71 6.79 38.29
CA TYR A 6 -1.68 6.93 37.21
C TYR A 6 -1.05 6.91 35.81
N GLN A 7 0.14 7.49 35.67
CA GLN A 7 0.89 7.44 34.41
C GLN A 7 1.28 6.00 34.05
N ASP A 8 1.83 5.25 35.01
CA ASP A 8 2.21 3.85 34.79
C ASP A 8 1.00 2.97 34.46
N ALA A 9 -0.12 3.17 35.16
CA ALA A 9 -1.37 2.46 34.88
C ALA A 9 -1.94 2.79 33.49
N ALA A 10 -1.91 4.07 33.10
CA ALA A 10 -2.36 4.50 31.79
C ALA A 10 -1.47 3.92 30.67
N VAL A 11 -0.15 3.95 30.83
CA VAL A 11 0.79 3.35 29.87
C VAL A 11 0.59 1.84 29.78
N ALA A 12 0.36 1.15 30.90
CA ALA A 12 0.08 -0.28 30.92
C ALA A 12 -1.20 -0.62 30.13
N LEU A 13 -2.29 0.13 30.36
CA LEU A 13 -3.56 -0.03 29.64
C LEU A 13 -3.36 0.21 28.14
N LEU A 14 -2.75 1.33 27.76
CA LEU A 14 -2.51 1.67 26.35
C LEU A 14 -1.60 0.64 25.67
N THR A 15 -0.61 0.11 26.38
CA THR A 15 0.26 -0.97 25.87
C THR A 15 -0.53 -2.26 25.67
N GLY A 16 -1.54 -2.55 26.49
CA GLY A 16 -2.47 -3.68 26.30
C GLY A 16 -3.21 -3.61 24.96
N TYR A 17 -3.71 -2.43 24.61
CA TYR A 17 -4.47 -2.17 23.38
C TYR A 17 -3.62 -1.66 22.20
N ALA A 18 -2.30 -1.73 22.30
CA ALA A 18 -1.42 -1.27 21.23
C ALA A 18 -1.66 -2.08 19.95
N GLY A 19 -2.09 -1.40 18.87
CA GLY A 19 -2.45 -2.03 17.59
C GLY A 19 -3.96 -2.23 17.38
N HIS A 20 -4.82 -1.77 18.31
CA HIS A 20 -6.26 -1.74 18.09
C HIS A 20 -6.62 -0.68 17.03
N PRO A 21 -7.50 -0.98 16.05
CA PRO A 21 -7.85 -0.06 14.97
C PRO A 21 -8.46 1.26 15.46
N ASP A 22 -9.23 1.22 16.56
CA ASP A 22 -9.87 2.40 17.15
C ASP A 22 -8.89 3.31 17.93
N LEU A 23 -7.63 2.90 18.11
CA LEU A 23 -6.63 3.65 18.88
C LEU A 23 -5.36 3.90 18.06
N PRO A 24 -5.46 4.71 16.99
CA PRO A 24 -4.31 5.01 16.15
C PRO A 24 -3.26 5.81 16.95
N PRO A 25 -1.96 5.44 16.86
CA PRO A 25 -0.90 6.02 17.70
C PRO A 25 -0.78 7.54 17.58
N HIS A 26 -1.03 8.10 16.40
CA HIS A 26 -0.91 9.54 16.17
C HIS A 26 -1.98 10.35 16.92
N GLU A 27 -3.20 9.83 17.05
CA GLU A 27 -4.25 10.47 17.84
C GLU A 27 -4.01 10.31 19.34
N VAL A 28 -3.57 9.11 19.77
CA VAL A 28 -3.30 8.82 21.19
C VAL A 28 -2.13 9.68 21.71
N ILE A 29 -1.05 9.81 20.94
CA ILE A 29 0.10 10.65 21.32
C ILE A 29 -0.31 12.11 21.46
N GLY A 30 -1.19 12.61 20.60
CA GLY A 30 -1.70 13.98 20.67
C GLY A 30 -2.56 14.29 21.91
N ARG A 31 -2.95 13.25 22.67
CA ARG A 31 -3.71 13.39 23.92
C ARG A 31 -2.85 13.28 25.18
N PHE A 32 -1.56 12.97 25.05
CA PHE A 32 -0.69 12.90 26.22
C PHE A 32 -0.43 14.28 26.82
N PRO A 33 -0.36 14.40 28.15
CA PRO A 33 0.07 15.63 28.80
C PRO A 33 1.49 16.02 28.36
N GLU A 34 1.74 17.30 28.08
CA GLU A 34 3.06 17.80 27.65
C GLU A 34 4.17 17.54 28.68
N ALA A 35 3.80 17.40 29.96
CA ALA A 35 4.72 17.09 31.04
C ALA A 35 5.27 15.64 30.99
N TRP A 36 4.71 14.77 30.14
CA TRP A 36 5.15 13.38 30.05
C TRP A 36 6.37 13.24 29.15
N PRO A 37 7.51 12.75 29.67
CA PRO A 37 8.68 12.53 28.84
C PRO A 37 8.42 11.35 27.88
N LEU A 38 8.88 11.46 26.63
CA LEU A 38 8.73 10.39 25.63
C LEU A 38 9.30 9.04 26.08
N SER A 39 10.29 9.04 26.97
CA SER A 39 10.86 7.84 27.58
C SER A 39 9.83 7.03 28.38
N SER A 40 8.88 7.70 29.04
CA SER A 40 7.84 7.05 29.85
C SER A 40 6.82 6.27 29.02
N VAL A 41 6.60 6.67 27.76
CA VAL A 41 5.66 6.04 26.82
C VAL A 41 6.38 5.15 25.79
N ALA A 42 7.69 4.96 25.91
CA ALA A 42 8.50 4.26 24.92
C ALA A 42 8.09 2.80 24.69
N SER A 43 7.59 2.12 25.73
CA SER A 43 7.07 0.75 25.64
C SER A 43 5.85 0.65 24.73
N TYR A 44 4.88 1.56 24.92
CA TYR A 44 3.70 1.72 24.08
C TYR A 44 4.11 2.04 22.63
N LEU A 45 4.97 3.04 22.42
CA LEU A 45 5.40 3.47 21.08
C LEU A 45 6.09 2.34 20.30
N LYS A 46 6.99 1.58 20.95
CA LYS A 46 7.66 0.42 20.33
C LYS A 46 6.65 -0.64 19.89
N LYS A 47 5.65 -0.91 20.72
CA LYS A 47 4.61 -1.90 20.42
C LYS A 47 3.69 -1.43 19.29
N CYS A 48 3.26 -0.18 19.32
CA CYS A 48 2.48 0.45 18.24
C CYS A 48 3.22 0.46 16.90
N ALA A 49 4.50 0.81 16.90
CA ALA A 49 5.32 0.79 15.70
C ALA A 49 5.36 -0.61 15.08
N ARG A 50 5.50 -1.67 15.89
CA ARG A 50 5.49 -3.05 15.41
C ARG A 50 4.18 -3.38 14.68
N PHE A 51 3.02 -3.09 15.27
CA PHE A 51 1.74 -3.41 14.64
C PHE A 51 1.45 -2.57 13.38
N HIS A 52 1.67 -1.26 13.43
CA HIS A 52 1.32 -0.37 12.31
C HIS A 52 2.33 -0.41 11.16
N LEU A 53 3.60 -0.78 11.42
CA LEU A 53 4.56 -1.06 10.34
C LEU A 53 4.12 -2.24 9.49
N HIS A 54 3.52 -3.27 10.10
CA HIS A 54 3.04 -4.43 9.35
C HIS A 54 1.83 -4.09 8.48
N GLU A 55 0.87 -3.33 9.02
CA GLU A 55 -0.30 -2.88 8.28
C GLU A 55 0.06 -1.98 7.08
N ARG A 56 0.89 -0.96 7.30
CA ARG A 56 1.33 -0.08 6.21
C ARG A 56 2.14 -0.84 5.15
N ARG A 57 2.98 -1.81 5.58
CA ARG A 57 3.72 -2.67 4.64
C ARG A 57 2.79 -3.60 3.86
N ALA A 58 1.76 -4.16 4.50
CA ALA A 58 0.77 -4.99 3.84
C ALA A 58 0.00 -4.18 2.77
N SER A 59 -0.48 -2.99 3.11
CA SER A 59 -1.15 -2.09 2.16
C SER A 59 -0.26 -1.74 0.96
N MET A 60 1.01 -1.39 1.20
CA MET A 60 1.96 -1.11 0.10
C MET A 60 2.19 -2.34 -0.78
N LEU A 61 2.26 -3.54 -0.19
CA LEU A 61 2.41 -4.78 -0.95
C LEU A 61 1.17 -5.06 -1.79
N GLU A 62 -0.03 -4.87 -1.24
CA GLU A 62 -1.30 -5.05 -1.97
C GLU A 62 -1.43 -4.06 -3.13
N GLU A 63 -1.10 -2.79 -2.92
CA GLU A 63 -1.05 -1.77 -3.99
C GLU A 63 -0.04 -2.14 -5.09
N SER A 64 1.15 -2.61 -4.68
CA SER A 64 2.20 -3.03 -5.62
C SER A 64 1.76 -4.23 -6.44
N LEU A 65 1.17 -5.25 -5.79
CA LEU A 65 0.64 -6.44 -6.46
C LEU A 65 -0.51 -6.09 -7.42
N SER A 66 -1.40 -5.19 -7.01
CA SER A 66 -2.49 -4.70 -7.85
C SER A 66 -1.97 -3.95 -9.08
N SER A 67 -0.96 -3.10 -8.89
CA SER A 67 -0.30 -2.37 -9.98
C SER A 67 0.40 -3.31 -10.96
N MET A 68 1.08 -4.35 -10.47
CA MET A 68 1.70 -5.39 -11.31
C MET A 68 0.66 -6.15 -12.14
N ALA A 69 -0.48 -6.52 -11.53
CA ALA A 69 -1.57 -7.18 -12.23
C ALA A 69 -2.16 -6.29 -13.34
N TYR A 70 -2.36 -5.00 -13.05
CA TYR A 70 -2.79 -4.01 -14.04
C TYR A 70 -1.79 -3.92 -15.21
N LEU A 71 -0.49 -3.75 -14.94
CA LEU A 71 0.52 -3.64 -16.00
C LEU A 71 0.58 -4.89 -16.88
N LYS A 72 0.43 -6.09 -16.29
CA LYS A 72 0.39 -7.34 -17.05
C LYS A 72 -0.81 -7.39 -18.00
N THR A 73 -1.99 -7.03 -17.52
CA THR A 73 -3.21 -7.02 -18.35
C THR A 73 -3.12 -5.94 -19.43
N PHE A 74 -2.69 -4.74 -19.08
CA PHE A 74 -2.45 -3.67 -20.03
C PHE A 74 -1.45 -4.08 -21.13
N GLY A 75 -0.33 -4.68 -20.77
CA GLY A 75 0.68 -5.14 -21.74
C GLY A 75 0.13 -6.20 -22.71
N ALA A 76 -0.67 -7.15 -22.22
CA ALA A 76 -1.34 -8.12 -23.08
C ALA A 76 -2.32 -7.45 -24.07
N TRP A 77 -3.08 -6.47 -23.60
CA TRP A 77 -4.04 -5.72 -24.42
C TRP A 77 -3.35 -4.80 -25.42
N ALA A 78 -2.27 -4.14 -25.04
CA ALA A 78 -1.47 -3.32 -25.93
C ALA A 78 -0.90 -4.17 -27.07
N LYS A 79 -0.34 -5.35 -26.75
CA LYS A 79 0.17 -6.30 -27.75
C LYS A 79 -0.92 -6.79 -28.71
N GLU A 80 -2.15 -7.01 -28.21
CA GLU A 80 -3.28 -7.37 -29.06
C GLU A 80 -3.69 -6.23 -29.99
N ARG A 81 -3.72 -4.99 -29.49
CA ARG A 81 -4.02 -3.78 -30.30
C ARG A 81 -2.94 -3.45 -31.32
N GLU A 82 -1.69 -3.81 -31.03
CA GLU A 82 -0.57 -3.65 -31.96
C GLU A 82 -0.61 -4.66 -33.11
N ARG A 83 -1.44 -5.71 -33.04
CA ARG A 83 -1.60 -6.65 -34.15
C ARG A 83 -2.14 -5.89 -35.37
N LYS A 84 -1.25 -5.69 -36.35
CA LYS A 84 -1.59 -5.17 -37.67
C LYS A 84 -1.47 -6.30 -38.67
N VAL A 85 -2.48 -6.43 -39.51
CA VAL A 85 -2.43 -7.31 -40.69
C VAL A 85 -1.95 -6.47 -41.85
N THR A 86 -0.70 -6.67 -42.25
CA THR A 86 -0.15 -6.06 -43.45
C THR A 86 -0.63 -6.88 -44.64
N ILE A 87 -1.57 -6.36 -45.42
CA ILE A 87 -2.01 -7.01 -46.67
C ILE A 87 -0.94 -6.71 -47.71
N SER A 88 -0.04 -7.66 -47.98
CA SER A 88 0.92 -7.54 -49.08
C SER A 88 0.19 -7.66 -50.43
N ALA A 89 0.67 -6.91 -51.42
CA ALA A 89 0.15 -6.96 -52.79
C ALA A 89 0.63 -8.21 -53.57
N ASP A 90 1.01 -9.29 -52.88
CA ASP A 90 1.60 -10.49 -53.50
C ASP A 90 0.64 -11.21 -54.46
N ARG A 91 -0.65 -10.85 -54.44
CA ARG A 91 -1.68 -11.34 -55.37
C ARG A 91 -2.26 -10.25 -56.28
N ALA A 92 -1.64 -9.08 -56.39
CA ALA A 92 -2.09 -8.03 -57.29
C ALA A 92 -1.07 -7.78 -58.41
N CYS A 93 -1.55 -7.63 -59.64
CA CYS A 93 -0.68 -7.26 -60.76
C CYS A 93 -0.07 -5.86 -60.52
N PRO A 94 1.26 -5.68 -60.64
CA PRO A 94 1.93 -4.39 -60.38
C PRO A 94 1.57 -3.29 -61.39
N THR A 95 0.99 -3.66 -62.54
CA THR A 95 0.65 -2.72 -63.62
C THR A 95 -0.83 -2.29 -63.60
N CYS A 96 -1.74 -3.17 -63.19
CA CYS A 96 -3.19 -2.90 -63.25
C CYS A 96 -3.94 -3.10 -61.93
N ASN A 97 -3.24 -3.48 -60.85
CA ASN A 97 -3.77 -3.68 -59.50
C ASN A 97 -4.95 -4.68 -59.39
N ARG A 98 -5.22 -5.48 -60.44
CA ARG A 98 -6.20 -6.58 -60.39
C ARG A 98 -5.67 -7.71 -59.50
N ARG A 99 -6.54 -8.21 -58.62
CA ARG A 99 -6.26 -9.36 -57.75
C ARG A 99 -6.37 -10.65 -58.56
N PHE A 100 -5.36 -11.52 -58.50
CA PHE A 100 -5.45 -12.90 -58.95
C PHE A 100 -6.31 -13.66 -57.95
N VAL A 101 -7.53 -14.03 -58.36
CA VAL A 101 -8.42 -14.94 -57.62
C VAL A 101 -7.89 -16.35 -57.78
#